data_AF-E8R304-F1
#
_entry.id   AF-E8R304-F1
#
_cell.length_a   1.000
_cell.length_b   1.000
_cell.length_c   1.000
_cell.angle_alpha   90.00
_cell.angle_beta   90.00
_cell.angle_gamma   90.00
#
_symmetry.space_group_name_H-M   'P 1'
#
loop_
_entity.id
_entity.type
_entity.pdbx_description
1 polymer ?
#
loop_
_entity_poly.entity_id
_entity_poly.type
_entity_poly.pdbx_seq_one_letter_code
_entity_poly.pdbx_strand_id
1 'polypeptide(L)'
;MTIPNSPPTDLITPSQDSEPEPTTSGLSPLSGPRPWHRPPEWSAVLGKPKPAIRLELEQAAYGSFPFRGGGYAMLGYSPGCRPTWQTALKETAQRFGEPARGIEETEFGLVTQWLADGTWMVVAPFSPGADDRGRPGAMGFHALFLSPNQARKLFYDPFTLEPLLRRDFGPDDLRSPWPKQVGMVTPVPFPDLPADLDPQAARIAAALLRGQQVVIDRPGSPAEIDALVRLCLCLLPLRRRRKLTLATRAFHLNPHSPHLVALARPPVPIPASHRPASSLNDPDPSEARCFAHPTQSPRVVLIFLIFLFAVLAFLNGVGTGDSPSTTSYEPANPNNSAAADDSDN
;
A
#
# COMPACT_ATOMS: atom_id res chain seq x y z
N MET A 1 -47.70 -36.25 -3.67
CA MET A 1 -46.33 -35.71 -3.50
C MET A 1 -46.21 -35.30 -2.05
N THR A 2 -45.44 -36.08 -1.30
CA THR A 2 -45.43 -36.11 0.16
C THR A 2 -44.26 -35.29 0.66
N ILE A 3 -44.53 -34.30 1.51
CA ILE A 3 -43.54 -33.42 2.14
C ILE A 3 -42.94 -34.17 3.33
N PRO A 4 -41.61 -34.35 3.45
CA PRO A 4 -41.02 -34.93 4.64
C PRO A 4 -40.86 -33.87 5.74
N ASN A 5 -41.31 -34.26 6.94
CA ASN A 5 -41.24 -33.54 8.20
C ASN A 5 -39.79 -33.29 8.64
N SER A 6 -39.49 -32.04 9.04
CA SER A 6 -38.28 -31.69 9.78
C SER A 6 -38.43 -32.04 11.27
N PRO A 7 -37.36 -32.51 11.95
CA PRO A 7 -37.38 -32.81 13.38
C PRO A 7 -37.27 -31.54 14.26
N PRO A 8 -37.68 -31.61 15.54
CA PRO A 8 -37.73 -30.47 16.45
C PRO A 8 -36.34 -30.04 16.94
N THR A 9 -36.15 -28.73 17.03
CA THR A 9 -34.99 -28.08 17.64
C THR A 9 -35.20 -28.03 19.15
N ASP A 10 -34.45 -28.83 19.90
CA ASP A 10 -34.41 -28.77 21.37
C ASP A 10 -33.67 -27.51 21.83
N LEU A 11 -34.38 -26.67 22.59
CA LEU A 11 -33.84 -25.55 23.35
C LEU A 11 -33.19 -26.09 24.63
N ILE A 12 -31.86 -26.14 24.65
CA ILE A 12 -31.07 -26.41 25.85
C ILE A 12 -30.88 -25.09 26.61
N THR A 13 -31.50 -25.00 27.78
CA THR A 13 -31.24 -23.98 28.80
C THR A 13 -29.92 -24.31 29.52
N PRO A 14 -28.97 -23.37 29.68
CA PRO A 14 -27.78 -23.63 30.47
C PRO A 14 -28.09 -23.50 31.97
N SER A 15 -27.70 -24.55 32.70
CA SER A 15 -27.67 -24.64 34.16
C SER A 15 -26.70 -23.61 34.75
N GLN A 16 -27.14 -22.89 35.79
CA GLN A 16 -26.27 -22.06 36.62
C GLN A 16 -25.54 -22.96 37.62
N ASP A 17 -24.31 -23.36 37.29
CA ASP A 17 -23.36 -23.89 38.27
C ASP A 17 -22.28 -22.85 38.56
N SER A 18 -22.00 -22.70 39.85
CA SER A 18 -21.11 -21.70 40.43
C SER A 18 -19.65 -22.03 40.13
N GLU A 19 -18.93 -21.11 39.45
CA GLU A 19 -17.47 -21.17 39.34
C GLU A 19 -16.79 -20.37 40.47
N PRO A 20 -15.71 -20.88 41.07
CA PRO A 20 -14.90 -20.17 42.06
C PRO A 20 -14.00 -19.10 41.41
N GLU A 21 -13.80 -17.99 42.11
CA GLU A 21 -12.97 -16.87 41.69
C GLU A 21 -11.52 -17.28 41.33
N PRO A 22 -10.99 -16.86 40.16
CA PRO A 22 -9.59 -17.04 39.86
C PRO A 22 -8.72 -16.00 40.58
N THR A 23 -7.83 -16.49 41.43
CA THR A 23 -6.72 -15.76 42.03
C THR A 23 -5.87 -15.04 40.98
N THR A 24 -5.85 -13.72 41.08
CA THR A 24 -5.03 -12.78 40.32
C THR A 24 -3.55 -12.96 40.70
N SER A 25 -2.78 -13.70 39.92
CA SER A 25 -1.32 -13.75 40.05
C SER A 25 -0.65 -14.10 38.72
N GLY A 26 0.18 -13.18 38.20
CA GLY A 26 1.18 -13.49 37.18
C GLY A 26 0.87 -13.06 35.74
N LEU A 27 0.38 -11.85 35.50
CA LEU A 27 0.46 -11.25 34.16
C LEU A 27 1.85 -10.62 33.95
N SER A 28 2.72 -11.33 33.23
CA SER A 28 3.92 -10.73 32.65
C SER A 28 3.51 -9.54 31.77
N PRO A 29 4.18 -8.37 31.87
CA PRO A 29 3.86 -7.23 31.02
C PRO A 29 4.08 -7.64 29.55
N LEU A 30 2.97 -7.65 28.80
CA LEU A 30 2.94 -7.82 27.36
C LEU A 30 4.03 -6.94 26.74
N SER A 31 4.94 -7.58 26.04
CA SER A 31 6.05 -6.94 25.36
C SER A 31 5.55 -5.74 24.55
N GLY A 32 5.96 -4.53 24.96
CA GLY A 32 5.69 -3.32 24.21
C GLY A 32 6.21 -3.43 22.77
N PRO A 33 5.61 -2.72 21.82
CA PRO A 33 6.05 -2.75 20.43
C PRO A 33 7.53 -2.38 20.36
N ARG A 34 8.33 -3.27 19.75
CA ARG A 34 9.76 -3.04 19.54
C ARG A 34 9.97 -1.69 18.86
N PRO A 35 10.97 -0.89 19.27
CA PRO A 35 11.33 0.32 18.55
C PRO A 35 11.68 -0.04 17.11
N TRP A 36 11.17 0.75 16.17
CA TRP A 36 11.43 0.56 14.75
C TRP A 36 12.92 0.82 14.48
N HIS A 37 13.67 -0.23 14.17
CA HIS A 37 15.01 -0.11 13.62
C HIS A 37 14.91 -0.07 12.09
N ARG A 38 15.55 0.92 11.46
CA ARG A 38 15.69 1.00 10.00
C ARG A 38 16.35 -0.30 9.50
N PRO A 39 15.72 -1.08 8.61
CA PRO A 39 16.32 -2.29 8.08
C PRO A 39 17.65 -1.96 7.39
N PRO A 40 18.74 -2.73 7.59
CA PRO A 40 20.05 -2.45 6.97
C PRO A 40 19.99 -2.37 5.44
N GLU A 41 19.06 -3.11 4.83
CA GLU A 41 18.79 -3.12 3.39
C GLU A 41 18.30 -1.77 2.83
N TRP A 42 17.84 -0.84 3.69
CA TRP A 42 17.43 0.49 3.28
C TRP A 42 18.61 1.43 3.07
N SER A 43 19.65 1.33 3.90
CA SER A 43 20.84 2.18 3.80
C SER A 43 21.58 1.99 2.48
N ALA A 44 21.51 0.80 1.88
CA ALA A 44 22.10 0.50 0.57
C ALA A 44 21.25 1.02 -0.62
N VAL A 45 19.97 1.35 -0.40
CA VAL A 45 19.02 1.78 -1.45
C VAL A 45 18.78 3.29 -1.43
N LEU A 46 19.11 3.98 -0.34
CA LEU A 46 19.00 5.44 -0.16
C LEU A 46 20.01 6.26 -0.99
N GLY A 47 20.58 5.70 -2.04
CA GLY A 47 21.63 6.32 -2.85
C GLY A 47 21.14 6.77 -4.22
N LYS A 48 21.17 8.10 -4.46
CA LYS A 48 20.97 8.82 -5.74
C LYS A 48 19.64 8.53 -6.45
N PRO A 49 19.01 9.55 -7.07
CA PRO A 49 17.82 9.32 -7.91
C PRO A 49 18.16 8.30 -8.98
N LYS A 50 17.36 7.22 -9.07
CA LYS A 50 17.52 6.24 -10.13
C LYS A 50 17.17 6.89 -11.47
N PRO A 51 17.88 6.53 -12.56
CA PRO A 51 17.48 6.99 -13.88
C PRO A 51 16.06 6.52 -14.19
N ALA A 52 15.34 7.33 -14.98
CA ALA A 52 14.06 6.93 -15.51
C ALA A 52 14.21 5.61 -16.29
N ILE A 53 13.29 4.68 -16.06
CA ILE A 53 13.27 3.39 -16.74
C ILE A 53 12.15 3.37 -17.77
N ARG A 54 12.44 2.81 -18.94
CA ARG A 54 11.43 2.53 -19.97
C ARG A 54 10.68 1.25 -19.62
N LEU A 55 9.36 1.32 -19.59
CA LEU A 55 8.47 0.18 -19.43
C LEU A 55 7.63 -0.02 -20.69
N GLU A 56 7.32 -1.29 -20.98
CA GLU A 56 6.37 -1.70 -22.01
C GLU A 56 5.38 -2.65 -21.34
N LEU A 57 4.12 -2.22 -21.23
CA LEU A 57 3.10 -2.86 -20.40
C LEU A 57 1.93 -3.30 -21.26
N GLU A 58 1.41 -4.49 -21.00
CA GLU A 58 0.09 -4.85 -21.52
C GLU A 58 -0.96 -4.03 -20.78
N GLN A 59 -2.05 -3.69 -21.46
CA GLN A 59 -3.09 -2.84 -20.92
C GLN A 59 -4.48 -3.28 -21.37
N ALA A 60 -5.48 -2.89 -20.59
CA ALA A 60 -6.88 -3.07 -20.94
C ALA A 60 -7.75 -2.02 -20.26
N ALA A 61 -8.91 -1.74 -20.83
CA ALA A 61 -9.93 -0.96 -20.14
C ALA A 61 -11.29 -1.65 -20.12
N TYR A 62 -11.99 -1.51 -19.01
CA TYR A 62 -13.31 -2.05 -18.74
C TYR A 62 -14.19 -0.95 -18.16
N GLY A 63 -15.45 -0.88 -18.56
CA GLY A 63 -16.35 0.14 -18.03
C GLY A 63 -17.57 0.37 -18.89
N SER A 64 -18.39 1.33 -18.47
CA SER A 64 -19.45 1.91 -19.29
C SER A 64 -18.98 3.27 -19.82
N PHE A 65 -19.14 3.53 -21.10
CA PHE A 65 -18.61 4.71 -21.77
C PHE A 65 -19.71 5.40 -22.58
N PRO A 66 -19.75 6.74 -22.64
CA PRO A 66 -20.85 7.47 -23.27
C PRO A 66 -20.91 7.28 -24.79
N PHE A 67 -19.78 6.93 -25.41
CA PHE A 67 -19.66 6.71 -26.85
C PHE A 67 -19.80 5.24 -27.25
N ARG A 68 -20.16 4.35 -26.33
CA ARG A 68 -20.24 2.91 -26.58
C ARG A 68 -21.49 2.30 -25.97
N GLY A 69 -22.44 1.91 -26.82
CA GLY A 69 -23.63 1.18 -26.39
C GLY A 69 -23.32 -0.17 -25.74
N GLY A 70 -24.16 -0.59 -24.79
CA GLY A 70 -24.17 -1.93 -24.20
C GLY A 70 -23.77 -2.01 -22.72
N GLY A 71 -23.64 -0.88 -22.04
CA GLY A 71 -23.26 -0.82 -20.62
C GLY A 71 -21.82 -1.29 -20.34
N TYR A 72 -21.61 -1.94 -19.18
CA TYR A 72 -20.29 -2.34 -18.70
C TYR A 72 -19.69 -3.51 -19.48
N ALA A 73 -18.61 -3.24 -20.22
CA ALA A 73 -17.88 -4.26 -20.95
C ALA A 73 -16.42 -3.85 -21.19
N MET A 74 -15.60 -4.79 -21.68
CA MET A 74 -14.22 -4.50 -22.11
C MET A 74 -14.25 -3.49 -23.27
N LEU A 75 -13.64 -2.33 -23.10
CA LEU A 75 -13.51 -1.31 -24.14
C LEU A 75 -12.47 -1.73 -25.18
N GLY A 76 -11.30 -2.16 -24.71
CA GLY A 76 -10.20 -2.61 -25.54
C GLY A 76 -9.05 -3.13 -24.69
N TYR A 77 -8.07 -3.74 -25.35
CA TYR A 77 -6.90 -4.34 -24.71
C TYR A 77 -5.77 -4.54 -25.71
N SER A 78 -4.55 -4.68 -25.20
CA SER A 78 -3.37 -4.98 -26.00
C SER A 78 -3.26 -6.48 -26.35
N PRO A 79 -2.57 -6.88 -27.44
CA PRO A 79 -2.53 -8.26 -27.92
C PRO A 79 -2.05 -9.30 -26.90
N GLY A 80 -1.15 -8.91 -25.99
CA GLY A 80 -0.62 -9.81 -24.96
C GLY A 80 -1.52 -9.92 -23.72
N CYS A 81 -2.62 -9.17 -23.65
CA CYS A 81 -3.55 -9.20 -22.53
C CYS A 81 -4.38 -10.49 -22.55
N ARG A 82 -3.98 -11.44 -21.70
CA ARG A 82 -4.60 -12.78 -21.63
C ARG A 82 -6.07 -12.70 -21.21
N PRO A 83 -6.95 -13.61 -21.67
CA PRO A 83 -8.35 -13.64 -21.25
C PRO A 83 -8.53 -13.73 -19.72
N THR A 84 -7.65 -14.47 -19.03
CA THR A 84 -7.67 -14.57 -17.55
C THR A 84 -7.40 -13.24 -16.87
N TRP A 85 -6.59 -12.36 -17.47
CA TRP A 85 -6.31 -11.02 -16.96
C TRP A 85 -7.50 -10.08 -17.16
N GLN A 86 -8.20 -10.20 -18.29
CA GLN A 86 -9.42 -9.45 -18.57
C GLN A 86 -10.54 -9.85 -17.60
N THR A 87 -10.71 -11.14 -17.33
CA THR A 87 -11.63 -11.63 -16.30
C THR A 87 -11.27 -11.06 -14.93
N ALA A 88 -9.99 -11.07 -14.56
CA ALA A 88 -9.54 -10.51 -13.29
C ALA A 88 -9.84 -9.01 -13.18
N LEU A 89 -9.64 -8.24 -14.25
CA LEU A 89 -10.01 -6.82 -14.29
C LEU A 89 -11.52 -6.62 -14.09
N LYS A 90 -12.36 -7.40 -14.79
CA LYS A 90 -13.81 -7.34 -14.64
C LYS A 90 -14.24 -7.63 -13.21
N GLU A 91 -13.70 -8.68 -12.59
CA GLU A 91 -13.97 -9.00 -11.19
C GLU A 91 -13.53 -7.89 -10.24
N THR A 92 -12.33 -7.34 -10.44
CA THR A 92 -11.83 -6.21 -9.64
C THR A 92 -12.73 -4.98 -9.77
N ALA A 93 -13.18 -4.65 -10.98
CA ALA A 93 -14.09 -3.54 -11.23
C ALA A 93 -15.45 -3.75 -10.52
N GLN A 94 -16.01 -4.95 -10.61
CA GLN A 94 -17.27 -5.29 -9.92
C GLN A 94 -17.15 -5.21 -8.39
N ARG A 95 -15.97 -5.54 -7.85
CA ARG A 95 -15.67 -5.42 -6.41
C ARG A 95 -15.27 -4.01 -5.97
N PHE A 96 -15.14 -3.05 -6.87
CA PHE A 96 -14.85 -1.67 -6.48
C PHE A 96 -16.09 -0.98 -5.90
N GLY A 97 -17.27 -1.33 -6.43
CA GLY A 97 -18.57 -0.81 -6.03
C GLY A 97 -18.94 0.47 -6.77
N GLU A 98 -20.06 1.04 -6.38
CA GLU A 98 -20.56 2.31 -6.92
C GLU A 98 -20.13 3.47 -6.02
N PRO A 99 -19.73 4.62 -6.60
CA PRO A 99 -19.40 5.81 -5.81
C PRO A 99 -20.60 6.25 -4.97
N ALA A 100 -20.35 6.56 -3.70
CA ALA A 100 -21.36 7.21 -2.87
C ALA A 100 -21.71 8.59 -3.46
N ARG A 101 -22.97 9.01 -3.29
CA ARG A 101 -23.41 10.34 -3.73
C ARG A 101 -22.54 11.42 -3.07
N GLY A 102 -22.04 12.36 -3.89
CA GLY A 102 -21.22 13.48 -3.43
C GLY A 102 -19.71 13.23 -3.40
N ILE A 103 -19.23 12.09 -3.90
CA ILE A 103 -17.81 11.91 -4.22
C ILE A 103 -17.56 12.49 -5.62
N GLU A 104 -16.61 13.41 -5.72
CA GLU A 104 -16.23 14.07 -6.97
C GLU A 104 -15.60 13.08 -7.96
N GLU A 105 -15.87 13.28 -9.25
CA GLU A 105 -15.45 12.43 -10.36
C GLU A 105 -13.93 12.46 -10.64
N THR A 106 -13.16 13.26 -9.90
CA THR A 106 -11.71 13.36 -10.05
C THR A 106 -10.95 12.58 -8.98
N GLU A 107 -11.66 11.96 -8.03
CA GLU A 107 -11.12 11.45 -6.76
C GLU A 107 -11.01 9.91 -6.70
N PHE A 108 -10.57 9.27 -7.78
CA PHE A 108 -10.39 7.83 -7.80
C PHE A 108 -8.99 7.41 -7.37
N GLY A 109 -8.90 6.31 -6.64
CA GLY A 109 -7.64 5.76 -6.17
C GLY A 109 -7.04 4.70 -7.09
N LEU A 110 -6.29 3.78 -6.52
CA LEU A 110 -5.63 2.68 -7.23
C LEU A 110 -5.99 1.35 -6.59
N VAL A 111 -6.19 0.33 -7.42
CA VAL A 111 -6.33 -1.05 -6.96
C VAL A 111 -5.18 -1.88 -7.51
N THR A 112 -4.56 -2.71 -6.67
CA THR A 112 -3.52 -3.62 -7.10
C THR A 112 -3.72 -5.02 -6.56
N GLN A 113 -3.43 -6.01 -7.39
CA GLN A 113 -3.42 -7.40 -6.99
C GLN A 113 -2.45 -8.23 -7.83
N TRP A 114 -2.00 -9.34 -7.25
CA TRP A 114 -1.24 -10.35 -7.97
C TRP A 114 -2.19 -11.40 -8.53
N LEU A 115 -2.03 -11.71 -9.81
CA LEU A 115 -2.76 -12.77 -10.48
C LEU A 115 -2.09 -14.13 -10.23
N ALA A 116 -2.82 -15.21 -10.49
CA ALA A 116 -2.36 -16.57 -10.25
C ALA A 116 -1.06 -16.92 -11.01
N ASP A 117 -0.84 -16.31 -12.18
CA ASP A 117 0.37 -16.50 -12.99
C ASP A 117 1.56 -15.61 -12.58
N GLY A 118 1.41 -14.87 -11.47
CA GLY A 118 2.43 -13.95 -10.98
C GLY A 118 2.47 -12.60 -11.69
N THR A 119 1.51 -12.28 -12.56
CA THR A 119 1.37 -10.93 -13.12
C THR A 119 0.86 -9.98 -12.05
N TRP A 120 1.45 -8.79 -11.96
CA TRP A 120 0.96 -7.73 -11.10
C TRP A 120 0.02 -6.82 -11.89
N MET A 121 -1.24 -6.74 -11.46
CA MET A 121 -2.25 -5.88 -12.07
C MET A 121 -2.39 -4.62 -11.23
N VAL A 122 -2.32 -3.47 -11.90
CA VAL A 122 -2.56 -2.14 -11.31
C VAL A 122 -3.71 -1.50 -12.08
N VAL A 123 -4.76 -1.09 -11.37
CA VAL A 123 -6.00 -0.58 -11.94
C VAL A 123 -6.25 0.83 -11.40
N ALA A 124 -6.51 1.77 -12.31
CA ALA A 124 -7.08 3.08 -11.99
C ALA A 124 -8.57 3.09 -12.39
N PRO A 125 -9.49 3.15 -11.42
CA PRO A 125 -10.85 3.58 -11.65
C PRO A 125 -10.85 5.06 -12.10
N PHE A 126 -11.82 5.44 -12.92
CA PHE A 126 -12.08 6.82 -13.32
C PHE A 126 -13.55 7.01 -13.70
N SER A 127 -14.00 8.26 -13.75
CA SER A 127 -15.33 8.63 -14.23
C SER A 127 -15.21 9.04 -15.70
N PRO A 128 -15.94 8.41 -16.63
CA PRO A 128 -16.16 8.92 -17.97
C PRO A 128 -17.30 9.97 -18.02
N GLY A 129 -17.80 10.42 -16.87
CA GLY A 129 -18.92 11.36 -16.72
C GLY A 129 -20.27 10.65 -16.75
N ALA A 130 -20.64 10.13 -17.92
CA ALA A 130 -21.92 9.47 -18.14
C ALA A 130 -21.78 8.10 -18.78
N ASP A 131 -22.79 7.25 -18.62
CA ASP A 131 -22.89 5.97 -19.31
C ASP A 131 -23.40 6.15 -20.75
N ASP A 132 -23.55 5.02 -21.44
CA ASP A 132 -24.05 4.93 -22.82
C ASP A 132 -25.50 5.42 -23.01
N ARG A 133 -26.21 5.73 -21.92
CA ARG A 133 -27.56 6.29 -21.90
C ARG A 133 -27.59 7.72 -21.35
N GLY A 134 -26.43 8.33 -21.12
CA GLY A 134 -26.32 9.67 -20.55
C GLY A 134 -26.59 9.74 -19.05
N ARG A 135 -26.67 8.60 -18.33
CA ARG A 135 -26.83 8.59 -16.87
C ARG A 135 -25.47 8.88 -16.22
N PRO A 136 -25.40 9.83 -15.27
CA PRO A 136 -24.14 10.17 -14.62
C PRO A 136 -23.64 9.04 -13.72
N GLY A 137 -22.36 9.11 -13.33
CA GLY A 137 -21.76 8.20 -12.36
C GLY A 137 -21.35 6.84 -12.94
N ALA A 138 -21.19 6.76 -14.27
CA ALA A 138 -20.54 5.62 -14.89
C ALA A 138 -19.11 5.45 -14.38
N MET A 139 -18.63 4.21 -14.37
CA MET A 139 -17.25 3.92 -13.97
C MET A 139 -16.49 3.29 -15.13
N GLY A 140 -15.30 3.82 -15.37
CA GLY A 140 -14.26 3.23 -16.20
C GLY A 140 -13.11 2.71 -15.34
N PHE A 141 -12.40 1.72 -15.85
CA PHE A 141 -11.24 1.11 -15.20
C PHE A 141 -10.16 0.89 -16.25
N HIS A 142 -8.99 1.51 -16.06
CA HIS A 142 -7.80 1.23 -16.87
C HIS A 142 -6.84 0.37 -16.08
N ALA A 143 -6.39 -0.74 -16.66
CA ALA A 143 -5.46 -1.66 -16.06
C ALA A 143 -4.15 -1.72 -16.82
N LEU A 144 -3.06 -1.76 -16.06
CA LEU A 144 -1.72 -2.09 -16.51
C LEU A 144 -1.30 -3.44 -15.92
N PHE A 145 -0.69 -4.28 -16.75
CA PHE A 145 -0.22 -5.60 -16.37
C PHE A 145 1.31 -5.67 -16.43
N LEU A 146 1.93 -6.00 -15.30
CA LEU A 146 3.37 -5.99 -15.12
C LEU A 146 3.90 -7.38 -14.82
N SER A 147 5.02 -7.72 -15.44
CA SER A 147 5.81 -8.88 -15.02
C SER A 147 6.41 -8.68 -13.62
N PRO A 148 6.73 -9.77 -12.89
CA PRO A 148 7.43 -9.68 -11.60
C PRO A 148 8.73 -8.86 -11.65
N ASN A 149 9.43 -8.89 -12.79
CA ASN A 149 10.68 -8.16 -12.97
C ASN A 149 10.43 -6.65 -13.12
N GLN A 150 9.40 -6.25 -13.87
CA GLN A 150 9.00 -4.84 -13.97
C GLN A 150 8.53 -4.31 -12.62
N ALA A 151 7.68 -5.06 -11.91
CA ALA A 151 7.23 -4.70 -10.56
C ALA A 151 8.41 -4.53 -9.58
N ARG A 152 9.43 -5.39 -9.67
CA ARG A 152 10.66 -5.27 -8.86
C ARG A 152 11.45 -3.99 -9.17
N LYS A 153 11.56 -3.60 -10.44
CA LYS A 153 12.24 -2.35 -10.84
C LYS A 153 11.58 -1.11 -10.24
N LEU A 154 10.28 -1.19 -9.96
CA LEU A 154 9.45 -0.17 -9.33
C LEU A 154 9.36 -0.31 -7.80
N PHE A 155 10.13 -1.22 -7.20
CA PHE A 155 10.07 -1.49 -5.76
C PHE A 155 8.66 -1.85 -5.25
N TYR A 156 7.80 -2.35 -6.14
CA TYR A 156 6.39 -2.66 -5.86
C TYR A 156 5.59 -1.44 -5.38
N ASP A 157 5.96 -0.23 -5.81
CA ASP A 157 5.18 0.99 -5.60
C ASP A 157 4.26 1.25 -6.82
N PRO A 158 2.94 1.04 -6.71
CA PRO A 158 2.04 1.19 -7.84
C PRO A 158 1.81 2.64 -8.23
N PHE A 159 2.04 3.58 -7.34
CA PHE A 159 1.80 4.97 -7.63
C PHE A 159 2.85 5.57 -8.58
N THR A 160 3.98 4.88 -8.78
CA THR A 160 4.94 5.23 -9.84
C THR A 160 4.36 5.06 -11.26
N LEU A 161 3.26 4.33 -11.40
CA LEU A 161 2.57 4.07 -12.66
C LEU A 161 1.42 5.02 -12.94
N GLU A 162 1.06 5.88 -11.99
CA GLU A 162 -0.06 6.82 -12.12
C GLU A 162 0.01 7.66 -13.42
N PRO A 163 1.19 8.18 -13.84
CA PRO A 163 1.29 8.93 -15.11
C PRO A 163 1.05 8.09 -16.37
N LEU A 164 1.10 6.76 -16.28
CA LEU A 164 0.85 5.85 -17.40
C LEU A 164 -0.61 5.40 -17.49
N LEU A 165 -1.41 5.70 -16.46
CA LEU A 165 -2.83 5.35 -16.41
C LEU A 165 -3.63 6.39 -17.18
N ARG A 166 -4.40 5.92 -18.16
CA ARG A 166 -5.24 6.72 -19.04
C ARG A 166 -6.61 6.92 -18.42
N ARG A 167 -7.19 8.09 -18.69
CA ARG A 167 -8.57 8.47 -18.30
C ARG A 167 -9.33 9.11 -19.46
N ASP A 168 -8.65 9.30 -20.58
CA ASP A 168 -9.05 10.08 -21.76
C ASP A 168 -9.59 9.18 -22.89
N PHE A 169 -10.24 8.07 -22.54
CA PHE A 169 -10.76 7.14 -23.53
C PHE A 169 -11.87 7.76 -24.38
N GLY A 170 -11.81 7.54 -25.68
CA GLY A 170 -12.76 8.08 -26.66
C GLY A 170 -13.22 7.05 -27.71
N PRO A 171 -14.06 7.49 -28.68
CA PRO A 171 -14.54 6.62 -29.76
C PRO A 171 -13.43 5.92 -30.55
N ASP A 172 -12.27 6.57 -30.71
CA ASP A 172 -11.12 6.01 -31.41
C ASP A 172 -10.52 4.78 -30.71
N ASP A 173 -10.69 4.68 -29.38
CA ASP A 173 -10.24 3.54 -28.58
C ASP A 173 -11.09 2.29 -28.77
N LEU A 174 -12.22 2.36 -29.50
CA LEU A 174 -12.99 1.16 -29.89
C LEU A 174 -12.20 0.25 -30.85
N ARG A 175 -11.13 0.75 -31.45
CA ARG A 175 -10.28 -0.01 -32.37
C ARG A 175 -9.28 -0.87 -31.58
N SER A 176 -9.62 -2.14 -31.41
CA SER A 176 -8.73 -3.18 -30.89
C SER A 176 -7.99 -3.90 -32.04
N PRO A 177 -6.75 -4.36 -31.87
CA PRO A 177 -5.96 -4.35 -30.63
C PRO A 177 -5.22 -3.02 -30.36
N TRP A 178 -5.08 -2.68 -29.08
CA TRP A 178 -4.29 -1.53 -28.66
C TRP A 178 -2.79 -1.81 -28.66
N PRO A 179 -1.94 -0.80 -28.90
CA PRO A 179 -0.51 -0.97 -28.64
C PRO A 179 -0.27 -1.20 -27.14
N LYS A 180 0.89 -1.80 -26.82
CA LYS A 180 1.38 -1.83 -25.44
C LYS A 180 1.54 -0.39 -24.93
N GLN A 181 1.27 -0.18 -23.64
CA GLN A 181 1.53 1.10 -23.01
C GLN A 181 3.04 1.23 -22.79
N VAL A 182 3.65 2.22 -23.43
CA VAL A 182 5.07 2.52 -23.28
C VAL A 182 5.23 3.81 -22.53
N GLY A 183 6.11 3.84 -21.54
CA GLY A 183 6.36 5.05 -20.79
C GLY A 183 7.68 5.04 -20.03
N MET A 184 8.16 6.24 -19.75
CA MET A 184 9.29 6.47 -18.85
C MET A 184 8.74 6.71 -17.45
N VAL A 185 9.22 5.94 -16.48
CA VAL A 185 8.88 6.15 -15.07
C VAL A 185 10.16 6.29 -14.28
N THR A 186 10.19 7.22 -13.34
CA THR A 186 11.29 7.37 -12.40
C THR A 186 10.90 6.64 -11.13
N PRO A 187 11.50 5.46 -10.82
CA PRO A 187 11.24 4.80 -9.56
C PRO A 187 11.70 5.74 -8.46
N VAL A 188 10.80 6.10 -7.56
CA VAL A 188 11.15 6.91 -6.40
C VAL A 188 11.86 5.95 -5.43
N PRO A 189 13.18 6.08 -5.20
CA PRO A 189 13.83 5.33 -4.13
C PRO A 189 13.16 5.72 -2.81
N PHE A 190 13.28 4.86 -1.79
CA PHE A 190 12.62 5.12 -0.50
C PHE A 190 12.93 6.55 -0.06
N PRO A 191 11.92 7.40 0.18
CA PRO A 191 12.18 8.72 0.71
C PRO A 191 12.91 8.54 2.05
N ASP A 192 13.80 9.48 2.35
CA ASP A 192 14.22 9.66 3.74
C ASP A 192 12.95 9.85 4.55
N LEU A 193 12.65 8.89 5.42
CA LEU A 193 11.47 8.98 6.26
C LEU A 193 11.62 10.26 7.08
N PRO A 194 10.55 11.08 7.17
CA PRO A 194 10.56 12.25 8.02
C PRO A 194 10.93 11.86 9.45
N ALA A 195 11.65 12.75 10.15
CA ALA A 195 12.05 12.51 11.54
C ALA A 195 10.82 12.34 12.45
N ASP A 196 9.74 13.04 12.12
CA ASP A 196 8.40 12.94 12.67
C ASP A 196 7.53 11.97 11.85
N LEU A 197 7.92 10.70 11.84
CA LEU A 197 7.13 9.66 11.19
C LEU A 197 5.69 9.65 11.74
N ASP A 198 4.71 9.74 10.84
CA ASP A 198 3.29 9.65 11.19
C ASP A 198 3.02 8.36 12.00
N PRO A 199 2.61 8.47 13.28
CA PRO A 199 2.30 7.31 14.13
C PRO A 199 1.22 6.40 13.54
N GLN A 200 0.30 6.95 12.72
CA GLN A 200 -0.70 6.18 12.01
C GLN A 200 -0.08 5.29 10.94
N ALA A 201 0.84 5.82 10.12
CA ALA A 201 1.54 5.04 9.11
C ALA A 201 2.33 3.87 9.73
N ALA A 202 3.01 4.13 10.86
CA ALA A 202 3.75 3.12 11.62
C ALA A 202 2.83 1.99 12.14
N ARG A 203 1.65 2.34 12.68
CA ARG A 203 0.67 1.34 13.16
C ARG A 203 0.13 0.48 12.01
N ILE A 204 -0.23 1.09 10.89
CA ILE A 204 -0.71 0.38 9.70
C ILE A 204 0.37 -0.57 9.17
N ALA A 205 1.60 -0.08 8.99
CA ALA A 205 2.72 -0.90 8.54
C ALA A 205 2.98 -2.08 9.50
N ALA A 206 2.92 -1.87 10.82
CA ALA A 206 3.07 -2.95 11.80
C ALA A 206 1.99 -4.03 11.67
N ALA A 207 0.73 -3.64 11.41
CA ALA A 207 -0.36 -4.59 11.18
C ALA A 207 -0.15 -5.40 9.89
N LEU A 208 0.23 -4.73 8.79
CA LEU A 208 0.55 -5.38 7.53
C LEU A 208 1.75 -6.34 7.63
N LEU A 209 2.76 -6.01 8.43
CA LEU A 209 3.90 -6.90 8.71
C LEU A 209 3.48 -8.21 9.39
N ARG A 210 2.47 -8.14 10.26
CA ARG A 210 1.85 -9.30 10.92
C ARG A 210 0.90 -10.07 10.00
N GLY A 211 0.73 -9.64 8.75
CA GLY A 211 -0.20 -10.26 7.79
C GLY A 211 -1.67 -9.94 8.05
N GLN A 212 -1.95 -8.92 8.85
CA GLN A 212 -3.32 -8.48 9.12
C GLN A 212 -3.84 -7.66 7.93
N GLN A 213 -5.15 -7.74 7.69
CA GLN A 213 -5.85 -6.80 6.81
C GLN A 213 -6.07 -5.49 7.56
N VAL A 214 -5.93 -4.37 6.86
CA VAL A 214 -6.11 -3.03 7.42
C VAL A 214 -7.12 -2.26 6.58
N VAL A 215 -8.08 -1.66 7.26
CA VAL A 215 -9.04 -0.72 6.67
C VAL A 215 -8.73 0.68 7.18
N ILE A 216 -8.47 1.60 6.27
CA ILE A 216 -8.37 3.03 6.54
C ILE A 216 -9.75 3.62 6.26
N ASP A 217 -10.52 3.82 7.33
CA ASP A 217 -11.83 4.46 7.27
C ASP A 217 -11.74 5.84 7.93
N ARG A 218 -11.31 6.85 7.16
CA ARG A 218 -11.20 8.22 7.66
C ARG A 218 -11.63 9.22 6.58
N PRO A 219 -12.21 10.37 6.97
CA PRO A 219 -12.34 11.50 6.06
C PRO A 219 -10.95 12.04 5.71
N GLY A 220 -10.80 12.54 4.48
CA GLY A 220 -9.57 13.16 3.99
C GLY A 220 -9.59 13.32 2.48
N SER A 221 -8.71 14.16 1.94
CA SER A 221 -8.53 14.32 0.49
C SER A 221 -7.87 13.07 -0.12
N PRO A 222 -8.07 12.77 -1.42
CA PRO A 222 -7.42 11.63 -2.08
C PRO A 222 -5.91 11.62 -1.89
N ALA A 223 -5.28 12.79 -2.06
CA ALA A 223 -3.86 12.99 -1.87
C ALA A 223 -3.38 12.61 -0.46
N GLU A 224 -4.13 12.92 0.60
CA GLU A 224 -3.76 12.54 1.97
C GLU A 224 -3.81 11.03 2.22
N ILE A 225 -4.79 10.35 1.62
CA ILE A 225 -4.90 8.90 1.74
C ILE A 225 -3.77 8.23 0.96
N ASP A 226 -3.51 8.68 -0.26
CA ASP A 226 -2.42 8.14 -1.07
C ASP A 226 -1.05 8.43 -0.44
N ALA A 227 -0.86 9.62 0.16
CA ALA A 227 0.34 9.94 0.93
C ALA A 227 0.53 9.00 2.13
N LEU A 228 -0.53 8.75 2.91
CA LEU A 228 -0.49 7.80 4.03
C LEU A 228 -0.15 6.39 3.54
N VAL A 229 -0.77 5.92 2.45
CA VAL A 229 -0.51 4.60 1.88
C VAL A 229 0.93 4.50 1.36
N ARG A 230 1.45 5.53 0.68
CA ARG A 230 2.86 5.61 0.25
C ARG A 230 3.81 5.54 1.44
N LEU A 231 3.54 6.26 2.54
CA LEU A 231 4.34 6.17 3.77
C LEU A 231 4.29 4.76 4.37
N CYS A 232 3.11 4.14 4.43
CA CYS A 232 2.97 2.76 4.88
C CYS A 232 3.78 1.79 4.03
N LEU A 233 3.69 1.91 2.70
CA LEU A 233 4.50 1.13 1.76
C LEU A 233 5.98 1.33 2.06
N CYS A 234 6.43 2.58 2.20
CA CYS A 234 7.82 2.91 2.51
C CYS A 234 8.32 2.14 3.74
N LEU A 235 7.51 2.00 4.79
CA LEU A 235 7.83 1.24 6.01
C LEU A 235 7.89 -0.28 5.86
N LEU A 236 7.37 -0.85 4.77
CA LEU A 236 7.39 -2.29 4.53
C LEU A 236 8.67 -2.75 3.83
N PRO A 237 9.27 -3.89 4.24
CA PRO A 237 10.30 -4.58 3.47
C PRO A 237 9.78 -4.98 2.08
N LEU A 238 10.68 -5.00 1.08
CA LEU A 238 10.32 -5.36 -0.31
C LEU A 238 9.60 -6.71 -0.42
N ARG A 239 10.02 -7.69 0.39
CA ARG A 239 9.39 -9.03 0.43
C ARG A 239 7.91 -8.97 0.80
N ARG A 240 7.52 -8.01 1.66
CA ARG A 240 6.12 -7.81 2.06
C ARG A 240 5.34 -7.03 1.01
N ARG A 241 5.92 -5.96 0.43
CA ARG A 241 5.28 -5.21 -0.66
C ARG A 241 4.96 -6.09 -1.86
N ARG A 242 5.86 -7.02 -2.22
CA ARG A 242 5.65 -8.00 -3.29
C ARG A 242 4.39 -8.85 -3.11
N LYS A 243 3.89 -9.03 -1.89
CA LYS A 243 2.68 -9.82 -1.62
C LYS A 243 1.46 -8.95 -1.33
N LEU A 244 1.67 -7.65 -1.20
CA LEU A 244 0.62 -6.72 -0.82
C LEU A 244 -0.34 -6.55 -1.99
N THR A 245 -1.62 -6.57 -1.66
CA THR A 245 -2.71 -6.11 -2.50
C THR A 245 -3.29 -4.89 -1.81
N LEU A 246 -3.66 -3.87 -2.58
CA LEU A 246 -4.19 -2.63 -2.01
C LEU A 246 -5.34 -2.10 -2.85
N ALA A 247 -6.24 -1.37 -2.22
CA ALA A 247 -7.21 -0.52 -2.88
C ALA A 247 -7.23 0.83 -2.16
N THR A 248 -6.78 1.89 -2.81
CA THR A 248 -7.04 3.24 -2.33
C THR A 248 -8.40 3.67 -2.89
N ARG A 249 -9.27 4.20 -2.02
CA ARG A 249 -10.60 4.71 -2.36
C ARG A 249 -11.62 3.66 -2.82
N ALA A 250 -11.65 2.48 -2.21
CA ALA A 250 -12.74 1.53 -2.45
C ALA A 250 -14.07 2.09 -1.89
N PHE A 251 -15.19 1.85 -2.58
CA PHE A 251 -16.50 2.34 -2.14
C PHE A 251 -17.19 1.41 -1.13
N HIS A 252 -16.76 0.15 -1.07
CA HIS A 252 -17.27 -0.81 -0.11
C HIS A 252 -16.17 -1.73 0.41
N LEU A 253 -16.41 -2.28 1.60
CA LEU A 253 -15.59 -3.35 2.14
C LEU A 253 -16.04 -4.69 1.55
N ASN A 254 -15.11 -5.43 0.94
CA ASN A 254 -15.35 -6.79 0.48
C ASN A 254 -14.73 -7.79 1.48
N PRO A 255 -15.37 -8.92 1.83
CA PRO A 255 -14.77 -9.96 2.68
C PRO A 255 -13.52 -10.61 2.07
N HIS A 256 -13.35 -10.55 0.74
CA HIS A 256 -12.13 -10.94 0.03
C HIS A 256 -11.23 -9.72 -0.28
N SER A 257 -11.26 -8.72 0.60
CA SER A 257 -10.59 -7.43 0.39
C SER A 257 -9.07 -7.55 0.27
N PRO A 258 -8.44 -6.55 -0.37
CA PRO A 258 -6.99 -6.46 -0.35
C PRO A 258 -6.46 -6.29 1.08
N HIS A 259 -5.17 -6.57 1.25
CA HIS A 259 -4.49 -6.44 2.54
C HIS A 259 -4.61 -5.03 3.13
N LEU A 260 -4.68 -4.01 2.28
CA LEU A 260 -4.89 -2.62 2.66
C LEU A 260 -6.03 -2.01 1.84
N VAL A 261 -7.10 -1.61 2.49
CA VAL A 261 -8.23 -0.89 1.87
C VAL A 261 -8.30 0.49 2.49
N ALA A 262 -8.32 1.54 1.68
CA ALA A 262 -8.78 2.85 2.13
C ALA A 262 -10.17 3.10 1.55
N LEU A 263 -11.15 3.35 2.42
CA LEU A 263 -12.53 3.59 2.00
C LEU A 263 -12.69 5.05 1.55
N ALA A 264 -13.37 5.24 0.42
CA ALA A 264 -13.75 6.59 0.00
C ALA A 264 -14.94 7.05 0.84
N ARG A 265 -14.71 8.04 1.70
CA ARG A 265 -15.76 8.74 2.43
C ARG A 265 -15.98 10.11 1.81
N PRO A 266 -17.23 10.53 1.57
CA PRO A 266 -17.49 11.91 1.19
C PRO A 266 -16.98 12.82 2.32
N PRO A 267 -16.47 14.02 1.99
CA PRO A 267 -16.14 15.01 3.02
C PRO A 267 -17.40 15.24 3.86
N VAL A 268 -17.27 15.16 5.18
CA VAL A 268 -18.38 15.46 6.09
C VAL A 268 -18.81 16.90 5.79
N PRO A 269 -20.06 17.15 5.37
CA PRO A 269 -20.50 18.50 5.09
C PRO A 269 -20.34 19.31 6.38
N ILE A 270 -19.48 20.33 6.33
CA ILE A 270 -19.33 21.25 7.47
C ILE A 270 -20.71 21.89 7.66
N PRO A 271 -21.38 21.67 8.81
CA PRO A 271 -22.71 22.22 9.02
C PRO A 271 -22.64 23.74 8.85
N ALA A 272 -23.56 24.29 8.06
CA ALA A 272 -23.57 25.72 7.72
C ALA A 272 -23.63 26.65 8.96
N SER A 273 -23.98 26.11 10.13
CA SER A 273 -23.94 26.79 11.42
C SER A 273 -22.52 27.12 11.93
N HIS A 274 -21.46 26.59 11.31
CA HIS A 274 -20.06 26.89 11.63
C HIS A 274 -19.36 27.77 10.58
N ARG A 275 -20.07 28.40 9.65
CA ARG A 275 -19.53 29.63 9.07
C ARG A 275 -19.50 30.65 10.22
N PRO A 276 -18.33 31.06 10.75
CA PRO A 276 -18.32 32.27 11.55
C PRO A 276 -18.98 33.34 10.67
N ALA A 277 -20.01 34.00 11.22
CA ALA A 277 -20.54 35.18 10.57
C ALA A 277 -19.32 36.06 10.31
N SER A 278 -18.93 36.21 9.04
CA SER A 278 -17.86 37.10 8.66
C SER A 278 -18.26 38.46 9.19
N SER A 279 -17.60 38.84 10.28
CA SER A 279 -17.57 40.18 10.79
C SER A 279 -17.24 41.09 9.62
N LEU A 280 -18.18 41.94 9.24
CA LEU A 280 -17.84 43.28 8.78
C LEU A 280 -17.04 43.90 9.93
N ASN A 281 -15.72 43.77 9.89
CA ASN A 281 -14.74 44.60 10.57
C ASN A 281 -13.37 44.10 10.08
N ASP A 282 -12.78 44.88 9.19
CA ASP A 282 -11.35 44.81 8.88
C ASP A 282 -10.53 44.86 10.19
N PRO A 283 -9.58 43.95 10.41
CA PRO A 283 -8.51 44.17 11.34
C PRO A 283 -7.25 44.63 10.60
N ASP A 284 -6.84 45.84 10.97
CA ASP A 284 -5.50 46.42 11.02
C ASP A 284 -4.32 45.46 10.72
N PRO A 285 -3.41 45.76 9.76
CA PRO A 285 -2.29 44.89 9.37
C PRO A 285 -1.09 44.88 10.35
N SER A 286 -1.28 45.17 11.64
CA SER A 286 -0.16 45.23 12.61
C SER A 286 -0.39 44.43 13.90
N GLU A 287 -0.57 43.11 13.83
CA GLU A 287 -0.23 42.21 14.95
C GLU A 287 0.19 40.82 14.44
N ALA A 288 1.47 40.67 14.08
CA ALA A 288 2.12 39.37 14.05
C ALA A 288 2.43 38.95 15.49
N ARG A 289 1.60 38.09 16.09
CA ARG A 289 1.90 37.43 17.36
C ARG A 289 2.23 35.95 17.14
N CYS A 290 3.46 35.61 17.47
CA CYS A 290 3.96 34.25 17.65
C CYS A 290 3.19 33.54 18.76
N PHE A 291 2.83 32.27 18.54
CA PHE A 291 2.50 31.34 19.62
C PHE A 291 3.42 30.12 19.55
N ALA A 292 4.45 30.13 20.40
CA ALA A 292 4.95 28.94 21.10
C ALA A 292 4.04 28.76 22.34
N HIS A 293 3.67 27.59 22.87
CA HIS A 293 4.23 26.24 22.92
C HIS A 293 3.08 25.22 23.06
N PRO A 294 3.29 23.91 22.81
CA PRO A 294 2.64 22.88 23.60
C PRO A 294 3.47 22.60 24.86
N THR A 295 2.80 22.63 26.01
CA THR A 295 3.34 22.17 27.30
C THR A 295 3.67 20.68 27.20
N GLN A 296 4.97 20.36 27.21
CA GLN A 296 5.45 19.01 27.47
C GLN A 296 5.02 18.59 28.87
N SER A 297 4.21 17.54 28.95
CA SER A 297 3.95 16.82 30.18
C SER A 297 5.28 16.34 30.78
N PRO A 298 5.64 16.74 32.03
CA PRO A 298 6.90 16.34 32.65
C PRO A 298 7.00 14.82 32.90
N ARG A 299 5.89 14.08 32.73
CA ARG A 299 5.89 12.61 32.85
C ARG A 299 6.43 11.91 31.60
N VAL A 300 6.32 12.51 30.41
CA VAL A 300 6.84 11.90 29.17
C VAL A 300 8.36 12.12 29.04
N VAL A 301 8.86 13.28 29.45
CA VAL A 301 10.29 13.58 29.47
C VAL A 301 11.03 12.73 30.50
N LEU A 302 10.41 12.47 31.66
CA LEU A 302 11.01 11.59 32.68
C LEU A 302 11.08 10.12 32.19
N ILE A 303 10.06 9.62 31.49
CA ILE A 303 10.09 8.26 30.90
C ILE A 303 11.15 8.18 29.80
N PHE A 304 11.29 9.23 28.97
CA PHE A 304 12.29 9.28 27.90
C PHE A 304 13.73 9.37 28.45
N LEU A 305 13.96 10.11 29.53
CA LEU A 305 15.27 10.23 30.20
C LEU A 305 15.65 8.97 30.98
N ILE A 306 14.70 8.30 31.64
CA ILE A 306 14.95 7.01 32.30
C ILE A 306 15.34 5.95 31.26
N PHE A 307 14.68 5.95 30.09
CA PHE A 307 15.02 5.05 28.99
C PHE A 307 16.40 5.35 28.39
N LEU A 308 16.76 6.64 28.26
CA LEU A 308 18.06 7.07 27.75
C LEU A 308 19.22 6.70 28.71
N PHE A 309 19.02 6.84 30.02
CA PHE A 309 20.05 6.50 31.02
C PHE A 309 20.30 4.99 31.12
N ALA A 310 19.25 4.17 31.02
CA ALA A 310 19.39 2.71 31.01
C ALA A 310 20.13 2.19 29.75
N VAL A 311 19.94 2.85 28.61
CA VAL A 311 20.63 2.53 27.35
C VAL A 311 22.11 2.89 27.42
N LEU A 312 22.45 4.04 28.00
CA LEU A 312 23.86 4.47 28.16
C LEU A 312 24.63 3.62 29.18
N ALA A 313 23.98 3.15 30.25
CA ALA A 313 24.60 2.24 31.21
C ALA A 313 24.88 0.84 30.61
N PHE A 314 24.00 0.36 29.72
CA PHE A 314 24.16 -0.94 29.06
C PHE A 314 25.24 -0.92 27.96
N LEU A 315 25.35 0.18 27.21
CA LEU A 315 26.38 0.32 26.16
C LEU A 315 27.80 0.47 26.74
N ASN A 316 27.95 0.99 27.96
CA ASN A 316 29.24 1.05 28.66
C ASN A 316 29.59 -0.24 29.43
N GLY A 317 28.67 -1.21 29.50
CA GLY A 317 28.84 -2.45 30.28
C GLY A 317 29.36 -3.66 29.51
N VAL A 318 29.58 -3.55 28.19
CA VAL A 318 30.06 -4.68 27.37
C VAL A 318 31.44 -4.31 26.79
N GLY A 319 32.49 -4.62 27.55
CA GLY A 319 33.85 -4.40 27.07
C GLY A 319 34.92 -4.92 28.04
N THR A 320 35.14 -6.23 28.06
CA THR A 320 36.46 -6.89 28.14
C THR A 320 36.23 -8.40 28.11
N GLY A 321 36.60 -9.04 27.01
CA GLY A 321 36.44 -10.48 26.82
C GLY A 321 37.18 -10.96 25.57
N ASP A 322 38.49 -11.11 25.73
CA ASP A 322 39.46 -12.00 25.08
C ASP A 322 39.43 -12.24 23.56
N SER A 323 40.59 -11.92 22.96
CA SER A 323 40.97 -12.24 21.58
C SER A 323 41.38 -13.70 21.41
N PRO A 324 41.00 -14.37 20.30
CA PRO A 324 41.68 -15.56 19.85
C PRO A 324 42.66 -15.27 18.70
N SER A 325 43.90 -15.69 18.96
CA SER A 325 45.00 -16.15 18.10
C SER A 325 44.83 -16.15 16.57
N THR A 326 45.78 -15.47 15.94
CA THR A 326 46.16 -15.45 14.52
C THR A 326 46.74 -16.81 14.07
N THR A 327 46.17 -17.42 13.02
CA THR A 327 46.84 -18.48 12.23
C THR A 327 47.27 -17.90 10.89
N SER A 328 48.58 -17.98 10.64
CA SER A 328 49.31 -17.56 9.45
C SER A 328 48.98 -18.43 8.23
N TYR A 329 48.73 -17.79 7.09
CA TYR A 329 48.57 -18.42 5.78
C TYR A 329 49.82 -18.15 4.93
N GLU A 330 50.44 -19.22 4.43
CA GLU A 330 51.66 -19.23 3.62
C GLU A 330 51.29 -19.37 2.13
N PRO A 331 51.75 -18.48 1.23
CA PRO A 331 51.44 -18.58 -0.20
C PRO A 331 52.45 -19.48 -0.94
N ALA A 332 51.91 -20.38 -1.78
CA ALA A 332 52.67 -21.27 -2.63
C ALA A 332 53.35 -20.54 -3.82
N ASN A 333 54.60 -20.93 -4.04
CA ASN A 333 55.55 -20.46 -5.05
C ASN A 333 55.26 -21.06 -6.45
N PRO A 334 55.10 -20.26 -7.53
CA PRO A 334 54.98 -20.77 -8.88
C PRO A 334 56.30 -20.56 -9.64
N ASN A 335 57.20 -21.54 -9.57
CA ASN A 335 58.30 -21.68 -10.51
C ASN A 335 58.76 -23.14 -10.53
N ASN A 336 58.34 -23.90 -11.54
CA ASN A 336 59.26 -24.72 -12.30
C ASN A 336 58.66 -25.19 -13.63
N SER A 337 59.38 -24.77 -14.65
CA SER A 337 59.28 -25.05 -16.07
C SER A 337 59.82 -26.43 -16.45
N ALA A 338 59.34 -26.88 -17.62
CA ALA A 338 60.05 -27.68 -18.63
C ALA A 338 60.37 -29.16 -18.31
N ALA A 339 59.90 -30.08 -19.16
CA ALA A 339 60.62 -30.54 -20.36
C ALA A 339 60.08 -31.92 -20.84
N ALA A 340 59.97 -32.01 -22.18
CA ALA A 340 60.24 -33.14 -23.07
C ALA A 340 59.58 -34.53 -22.89
N ASP A 341 58.96 -34.99 -23.97
CA ASP A 341 59.19 -36.24 -24.75
C ASP A 341 57.84 -36.62 -25.39
N ASP A 342 57.62 -36.46 -26.69
CA ASP A 342 58.26 -37.13 -27.84
C ASP A 342 58.02 -38.65 -27.83
N SER A 343 57.00 -39.08 -28.58
CA SER A 343 57.01 -40.33 -29.34
C SER A 343 55.74 -40.46 -30.18
N ASP A 344 55.94 -40.50 -31.49
CA ASP A 344 55.03 -40.97 -32.53
C ASP A 344 54.39 -42.33 -32.20
N ASN A 345 53.08 -42.47 -32.51
CA ASN A 345 52.55 -43.43 -33.50
C ASN A 345 51.06 -43.17 -33.80
#